data_AF-A0A2P4NX52-F1
#
_entry.id   AF-A0A2P4NX52-F1
#
_cell.length_a   1.000
_cell.length_b   1.000
_cell.length_c   1.000
_cell.angle_alpha   90.00
_cell.angle_beta   90.00
_cell.angle_gamma   90.00
#
_symmetry.space_group_name_H-M   'P 1'
#
loop_
_entity.id
_entity.type
_entity.pdbx_description
1 polymer ?
#
loop_
_entity_poly.entity_id
_entity_poly.type
_entity_poly.pdbx_seq_one_letter_code
_entity_poly.pdbx_strand_id
1 'polypeptide(L)'
;MVRKKRVLSDQTNLQESKKIKHPEALQELYRLQPSFNGKQPNSSGSSLASILRTTEQIPYWKVNNSASIVEVTSLVKTNITSKKEFFGVGIREIVNGIGITFFGKECKVEKNLTIRWHDNLISYDMNVFEKSVKKIDGIETGIAIERNLFEINKTVEFVSKAKLCPGQITKDFEQVVKLRGINLVNNQKNSNNIHEVFATLENQGQSNEAYRRIDCDLLINKINICQNCQKLKDTLTKIRNRNLTGTLSTTL
;
A
#
# COMPACT_ATOMS: atom_id res chain seq x y z
N MET A 1 54.32 47.37 42.96
CA MET A 1 55.47 48.20 42.51
C MET A 1 56.43 47.30 41.76
N VAL A 2 56.93 47.76 40.61
CA VAL A 2 57.98 47.21 39.72
C VAL A 2 57.66 46.05 38.76
N ARG A 3 57.84 46.38 37.47
CA ARG A 3 57.76 45.58 36.23
C ARG A 3 59.03 44.73 35.99
N LYS A 4 58.90 43.68 35.18
CA LYS A 4 59.73 43.51 33.95
C LYS A 4 59.11 42.55 32.91
N LYS A 5 58.92 43.07 31.69
CA LYS A 5 58.83 42.38 30.37
C LYS A 5 60.16 41.65 30.09
N ARG A 6 60.37 40.69 29.18
CA ARG A 6 59.77 40.16 27.92
C ARG A 6 60.56 38.82 27.64
N VAL A 7 60.11 37.82 26.87
CA VAL A 7 60.39 37.59 25.43
C VAL A 7 59.88 36.17 25.05
N LEU A 8 59.33 36.03 23.83
CA LEU A 8 58.93 34.81 23.08
C LEU A 8 60.13 33.94 22.64
N SER A 9 59.96 32.62 22.52
CA SER A 9 60.39 31.85 21.33
C SER A 9 59.74 30.46 21.24
N ASP A 10 59.60 30.01 20.00
CA ASP A 10 58.75 28.94 19.44
C ASP A 10 59.23 27.47 19.57
N GLN A 11 58.27 26.57 19.31
CA GLN A 11 58.38 25.20 18.75
C GLN A 11 59.07 24.12 19.62
N THR A 12 58.60 22.86 19.74
CA THR A 12 58.24 21.87 18.70
C THR A 12 57.38 20.72 19.26
N ASN A 13 56.62 20.08 18.35
CA ASN A 13 55.82 18.86 18.48
C ASN A 13 56.42 17.68 19.26
N LEU A 14 55.58 16.94 19.99
CA LEU A 14 55.42 15.47 19.85
C LEU A 14 54.21 15.00 20.69
N GLN A 15 53.04 14.93 20.06
CA GLN A 15 51.88 14.25 20.63
C GLN A 15 51.86 12.82 20.08
N GLU A 16 51.96 11.85 20.98
CA GLU A 16 51.97 10.42 20.68
C GLU A 16 50.76 10.01 19.84
N SER A 17 51.05 9.31 18.74
CA SER A 17 50.04 8.75 17.84
C SER A 17 49.36 7.55 18.47
N LYS A 18 48.14 7.74 18.99
CA LYS A 18 47.24 6.61 19.27
C LYS A 18 46.77 6.02 17.94
N LYS A 19 47.30 4.84 17.58
CA LYS A 19 46.80 4.01 16.47
C LYS A 19 45.33 3.67 16.71
N ILE A 20 44.45 4.25 15.90
CA ILE A 20 43.04 3.86 15.83
C ILE A 20 42.98 2.58 14.97
N LYS A 21 42.53 1.47 15.56
CA LYS A 21 42.19 0.26 14.80
C LYS A 21 40.93 0.56 14.00
N HIS A 22 41.04 0.53 12.67
CA HIS A 22 39.88 0.62 11.78
C HIS A 22 39.08 -0.71 11.81
N PRO A 23 37.75 -0.66 11.85
CA PRO A 23 36.90 -1.84 11.72
C PRO A 23 37.05 -2.47 10.32
N GLU A 24 37.03 -3.80 10.25
CA GLU A 24 37.37 -4.62 9.07
C GLU A 24 36.60 -4.23 7.79
N ALA A 25 35.38 -3.70 7.92
CA ALA A 25 34.59 -3.21 6.80
C ALA A 25 35.22 -2.01 6.04
N LEU A 26 36.00 -1.17 6.71
CA LEU A 26 36.76 -0.09 6.06
C LEU A 26 38.00 -0.61 5.34
N GLN A 27 38.56 -1.75 5.76
CA GLN A 27 39.69 -2.38 5.11
C GLN A 27 39.31 -3.01 3.77
N GLU A 28 38.09 -3.55 3.64
CA GLU A 28 37.59 -4.08 2.36
C GLU A 28 37.39 -2.98 1.30
N LEU A 29 36.96 -1.78 1.70
CA LEU A 29 36.83 -0.63 0.79
C LEU A 29 38.18 -0.18 0.21
N TYR A 30 39.26 -0.28 0.98
CA TYR A 30 40.61 0.04 0.50
C TYR A 30 41.20 -1.03 -0.45
N ARG A 31 40.70 -2.27 -0.41
CA ARG A 31 41.14 -3.36 -1.31
C ARG A 31 40.54 -3.27 -2.71
N LEU A 32 39.44 -2.54 -2.87
CA LEU A 32 38.86 -2.25 -4.17
C LEU A 32 39.54 -1.02 -4.76
N GLN A 33 40.79 -1.18 -5.24
CA GLN A 33 41.38 -0.21 -6.17
C GLN A 33 40.94 -0.56 -7.59
N PRO A 34 39.94 0.11 -8.18
CA PRO A 34 39.71 -0.03 -9.61
C PRO A 34 40.93 0.54 -10.35
N SER A 35 41.53 -0.27 -11.22
CA SER A 35 42.58 0.18 -12.13
C SER A 35 41.98 1.21 -13.10
N PHE A 36 42.23 2.49 -12.84
CA PHE A 36 41.90 3.57 -13.76
C PHE A 36 42.85 3.51 -14.96
N ASN A 37 42.43 2.85 -16.04
CA ASN A 37 43.07 3.02 -17.35
C ASN A 37 42.78 4.45 -17.82
N GLY A 38 43.79 5.32 -17.70
CA GLY A 38 43.71 6.72 -18.09
C GLY A 38 43.44 6.88 -19.58
N LYS A 39 42.17 7.03 -19.95
CA LYS A 39 41.77 7.90 -21.06
C LYS A 39 41.39 9.23 -20.46
N GLN A 40 42.05 10.28 -20.92
CA GLN A 40 41.86 11.66 -20.49
C GLN A 40 40.37 12.04 -20.65
N PRO A 41 39.67 12.46 -19.59
CA PRO A 41 38.28 12.86 -19.71
C PRO A 41 38.20 14.16 -20.51
N ASN A 42 37.31 14.18 -21.50
CA ASN A 42 37.01 15.38 -22.28
C ASN A 42 36.68 16.53 -21.33
N SER A 43 37.32 17.68 -21.54
CA SER A 43 37.35 18.83 -20.61
C SER A 43 36.05 19.65 -20.54
N SER A 44 34.88 19.02 -20.72
CA SER A 44 33.57 19.66 -20.65
C SER A 44 32.79 19.34 -19.36
N GLY A 45 33.36 18.55 -18.45
CA GLY A 45 32.77 18.25 -17.14
C GLY A 45 33.07 19.36 -16.12
N SER A 46 32.05 19.77 -15.36
CA SER A 46 32.22 20.67 -14.21
C SER A 46 33.21 20.07 -13.22
N SER A 47 34.14 20.88 -12.70
CA SER A 47 35.11 20.43 -11.70
C SER A 47 34.43 19.85 -10.46
N LEU A 48 35.07 18.86 -9.80
CA LEU A 48 34.60 18.36 -8.50
C LEU A 48 34.41 19.48 -7.47
N ALA A 49 35.28 20.49 -7.51
CA ALA A 49 35.17 21.68 -6.66
C ALA A 49 33.92 22.52 -6.96
N SER A 50 33.46 22.58 -8.21
CA SER A 50 32.23 23.31 -8.57
C SER A 50 30.97 22.54 -8.16
N ILE A 51 30.98 21.20 -8.21
CA ILE A 51 29.86 20.37 -7.73
C ILE A 51 29.71 20.51 -6.20
N LEU A 52 30.82 20.51 -5.46
CA LEU A 52 30.80 20.66 -4.00
C LEU A 52 30.45 22.08 -3.54
N ARG A 53 30.66 23.09 -4.38
CA ARG A 53 30.33 24.50 -4.08
C ARG A 53 28.89 24.89 -4.47
N THR A 54 28.17 24.06 -5.20
CA THR A 54 26.73 24.29 -5.45
C THR A 54 26.00 24.26 -4.11
N THR A 55 25.50 25.42 -3.66
CA THR A 55 24.78 25.61 -2.40
C THR A 55 23.41 24.92 -2.37
N GLU A 56 22.92 24.46 -3.52
CA GLU A 56 21.71 23.65 -3.68
C GLU A 56 22.03 22.15 -3.78
N GLN A 57 22.78 21.62 -2.81
CA GLN A 57 22.90 20.17 -2.67
C GLN A 57 21.60 19.63 -2.05
N ILE A 58 20.74 19.04 -2.88
CA ILE A 58 19.58 18.27 -2.39
C ILE A 58 20.16 17.06 -1.63
N PRO A 59 19.92 16.91 -0.31
CA PRO A 59 20.42 15.76 0.43
C PRO A 59 19.91 14.46 -0.22
N TYR A 60 20.81 13.51 -0.47
CA TYR A 60 20.43 12.23 -1.08
C TYR A 60 19.53 11.39 -0.17
N TRP A 61 19.56 11.65 1.13
CA TRP A 61 18.52 11.23 2.07
C TRP A 61 17.46 12.33 2.12
N LYS A 62 16.28 12.13 1.53
CA LYS A 62 15.17 13.03 1.80
C LYS A 62 14.85 12.94 3.28
N VAL A 63 15.00 14.04 4.01
CA VAL A 63 14.34 14.23 5.32
C VAL A 63 12.85 14.41 5.02
N ASN A 64 12.17 13.31 4.72
CA ASN A 64 10.72 13.31 4.62
C ASN A 64 10.20 13.30 6.04
N ASN A 65 9.78 14.46 6.54
CA ASN A 65 9.06 14.49 7.81
C ASN A 65 7.79 13.63 7.67
N SER A 66 7.58 12.75 8.63
CA SER A 66 6.34 12.00 8.73
C SER A 66 5.18 12.97 8.89
N ALA A 67 4.08 12.72 8.18
CA ALA A 67 2.94 13.63 8.21
C ALA A 67 2.31 13.67 9.60
N SER A 68 1.90 14.84 10.06
CA SER A 68 1.13 14.97 11.30
C SER A 68 -0.36 14.69 11.08
N ILE A 69 -1.06 14.32 12.16
CA ILE A 69 -2.52 14.14 12.16
C ILE A 69 -3.22 15.41 11.68
N VAL A 70 -2.74 16.59 12.10
CA VAL A 70 -3.34 17.89 11.75
C VAL A 70 -3.24 18.17 10.25
N GLU A 71 -2.07 17.95 9.65
CA GLU A 71 -1.86 18.12 8.21
C GLU A 71 -2.75 17.19 7.39
N VAL A 72 -2.81 15.90 7.76
CA VAL A 72 -3.64 14.92 7.05
C VAL A 72 -5.13 15.23 7.22
N THR A 73 -5.56 15.65 8.41
CA THR A 73 -6.96 16.04 8.65
C THR A 73 -7.35 17.23 7.78
N SER A 74 -6.50 18.26 7.70
CA SER A 74 -6.72 19.43 6.86
C SER A 74 -6.77 19.07 5.38
N LEU A 75 -5.86 18.20 4.93
CA LEU A 75 -5.82 17.67 3.58
C LEU A 75 -7.15 16.97 3.22
N VAL A 76 -7.64 16.07 4.08
CA VAL A 76 -8.87 15.33 3.83
C VAL A 76 -10.08 16.26 3.81
N LYS A 77 -10.19 17.20 4.77
CA LYS A 77 -11.27 18.22 4.79
C LYS A 77 -11.26 19.08 3.53
N THR A 78 -10.08 19.46 3.05
CA THR A 78 -9.91 20.20 1.79
C THR A 78 -10.36 19.36 0.60
N ASN A 79 -9.96 18.08 0.53
CA ASN A 79 -10.39 17.16 -0.52
C ASN A 79 -11.92 17.01 -0.55
N ILE A 80 -12.58 16.85 0.61
CA ILE A 80 -14.04 16.77 0.73
C ILE A 80 -14.74 18.00 0.14
N THR A 81 -14.19 19.18 0.40
CA THR A 81 -14.80 20.45 -0.03
C THR A 81 -14.55 20.75 -1.52
N SER A 82 -13.41 20.31 -2.06
CA SER A 82 -12.93 20.73 -3.39
C SER A 82 -13.09 19.68 -4.49
N LYS A 83 -13.15 18.39 -4.16
CA LYS A 83 -13.10 17.29 -5.13
C LYS A 83 -14.42 16.52 -5.16
N LYS A 84 -14.98 16.35 -6.37
CA LYS A 84 -16.26 15.64 -6.57
C LYS A 84 -16.20 14.18 -6.12
N GLU A 85 -15.05 13.51 -6.25
CA GLU A 85 -14.91 12.11 -5.83
C GLU A 85 -14.99 11.91 -4.30
N PHE A 86 -14.95 12.98 -3.51
CA PHE A 86 -15.15 12.96 -2.06
C PHE A 86 -16.55 13.41 -1.63
N PHE A 87 -17.48 13.58 -2.58
CA PHE A 87 -18.86 13.94 -2.23
C PHE A 87 -19.50 12.84 -1.36
N GLY A 88 -20.06 13.23 -0.22
CA GLY A 88 -20.63 12.29 0.74
C GLY A 88 -19.59 11.50 1.53
N VAL A 89 -18.32 11.93 1.60
CA VAL A 89 -17.31 11.33 2.48
C VAL A 89 -17.38 11.95 3.88
N GLY A 90 -17.43 11.10 4.90
CA GLY A 90 -17.35 11.50 6.31
C GLY A 90 -15.94 11.38 6.86
N ILE A 91 -15.54 12.32 7.70
CA ILE A 91 -14.31 12.25 8.49
C ILE A 91 -14.66 12.23 9.98
N ARG A 92 -13.94 11.43 10.77
CA ARG A 92 -14.01 11.42 12.22
C ARG A 92 -12.61 11.36 12.82
N GLU A 93 -12.43 12.04 13.93
CA GLU A 93 -11.22 11.94 14.74
C GLU A 93 -11.30 10.67 15.60
N ILE A 94 -10.18 9.98 15.76
CA ILE A 94 -10.03 8.83 16.66
C ILE A 94 -8.73 8.98 17.45
N VAL A 95 -8.57 8.20 18.53
CA VAL A 95 -7.33 8.20 19.31
C VAL A 95 -6.15 7.89 18.38
N ASN A 96 -5.19 8.82 18.34
CA ASN A 96 -3.99 8.78 17.50
C ASN A 96 -4.30 8.51 16.02
N GLY A 97 -5.36 9.10 15.47
CA GLY A 97 -5.62 8.94 14.05
C GLY A 97 -6.91 9.56 13.52
N ILE A 98 -7.22 9.20 12.28
CA ILE A 98 -8.44 9.62 11.59
C ILE A 98 -9.15 8.44 10.95
N GLY A 99 -10.48 8.48 10.98
CA GLY A 99 -11.35 7.59 10.22
C GLY A 99 -12.00 8.35 9.07
N ILE A 100 -11.93 7.79 7.87
CA ILE A 100 -12.52 8.31 6.64
C ILE A 100 -13.54 7.28 6.14
N THR A 101 -14.80 7.69 6.05
CA THR A 101 -15.93 6.84 5.67
C THR A 101 -16.46 7.26 4.32
N PHE A 102 -16.53 6.34 3.37
CA PHE A 102 -17.08 6.59 2.05
C PHE A 102 -18.43 5.90 1.98
N PHE A 103 -19.46 6.70 1.69
CA PHE A 103 -20.84 6.24 1.60
C PHE A 103 -21.21 5.99 0.15
N GLY A 104 -21.88 4.86 -0.08
CA GLY A 104 -22.45 4.49 -1.36
C GLY A 104 -23.85 5.03 -1.57
N LYS A 105 -24.59 4.36 -2.45
CA LYS A 105 -26.03 4.60 -2.61
C LYS A 105 -26.76 4.34 -1.30
N GLU A 106 -27.86 5.05 -1.09
CA GLU A 106 -28.71 4.92 0.12
C GLU A 106 -27.98 5.20 1.44
N CYS A 107 -26.88 5.96 1.39
CA CYS A 107 -26.04 6.26 2.56
C CYS A 107 -25.51 5.01 3.29
N LYS A 108 -25.37 3.88 2.57
CA LYS A 108 -24.73 2.68 3.11
C LYS A 108 -23.22 2.85 3.13
N VAL A 109 -22.58 2.40 4.21
CA VAL A 109 -21.12 2.46 4.33
C VAL A 109 -20.50 1.45 3.36
N GLU A 110 -19.73 1.95 2.40
CA GLU A 110 -19.06 1.14 1.39
C GLU A 110 -17.61 0.86 1.75
N LYS A 111 -16.92 1.89 2.26
CA LYS A 111 -15.50 1.85 2.57
C LYS A 111 -15.23 2.59 3.89
N ASN A 112 -14.31 2.06 4.68
CA ASN A 112 -13.75 2.72 5.85
C ASN A 112 -12.23 2.63 5.79
N LEU A 113 -11.57 3.78 5.58
CA LEU A 113 -10.14 3.91 5.73
C LEU A 113 -9.83 4.50 7.11
N THR A 114 -8.99 3.82 7.87
CA THR A 114 -8.47 4.32 9.14
C THR A 114 -6.98 4.56 8.97
N ILE A 115 -6.52 5.74 9.36
CA ILE A 115 -5.11 6.11 9.38
C ILE A 115 -4.72 6.30 10.84
N ARG A 116 -3.77 5.53 11.33
CA ARG A 116 -3.31 5.56 12.74
C ARG A 116 -1.86 5.98 12.83
N TRP A 117 -1.53 6.71 13.87
CA TRP A 117 -0.19 7.13 14.23
C TRP A 117 0.30 6.32 15.42
N HIS A 118 1.54 5.84 15.29
CA HIS A 118 2.33 5.16 16.30
C HIS A 118 3.64 5.94 16.37
N ASP A 119 3.62 7.04 17.14
CA ASP A 119 4.64 8.08 17.13
C ASP A 119 4.84 8.67 15.72
N ASN A 120 6.01 8.48 15.12
CA ASN A 120 6.34 8.94 13.77
C ASN A 120 5.91 7.96 12.68
N LEU A 121 5.46 6.75 13.03
CA LEU A 121 5.01 5.74 12.08
C LEU A 121 3.50 5.86 11.88
N ILE A 122 3.07 5.62 10.65
CA ILE A 122 1.66 5.69 10.27
C ILE A 122 1.26 4.31 9.79
N SER A 123 0.05 3.84 10.08
CA SER A 123 -0.53 2.60 9.54
C SER A 123 -1.89 2.86 8.89
N TYR A 124 -2.28 2.01 7.95
CA TYR A 124 -3.59 2.04 7.33
C TYR A 124 -4.37 0.78 7.66
N ASP A 125 -5.60 0.93 8.09
CA ASP A 125 -6.58 -0.17 8.13
C ASP A 125 -7.70 0.16 7.14
N MET A 126 -8.16 -0.83 6.39
CA MET A 126 -9.20 -0.62 5.39
C MET A 126 -10.25 -1.71 5.48
N ASN A 127 -11.52 -1.30 5.59
CA ASN A 127 -12.66 -2.20 5.50
C ASN A 127 -13.53 -1.82 4.30
N VAL A 128 -13.98 -2.83 3.56
CA VAL A 128 -14.94 -2.70 2.46
C VAL A 128 -16.07 -3.68 2.72
N PHE A 129 -17.32 -3.21 2.77
CA PHE A 129 -18.48 -4.02 3.17
C PHE A 129 -18.21 -4.82 4.47
N GLU A 130 -17.64 -4.15 5.48
CA GLU A 130 -17.26 -4.73 6.78
C GLU A 130 -16.14 -5.80 6.72
N LYS A 131 -15.60 -6.09 5.55
CA LYS A 131 -14.49 -7.03 5.36
C LYS A 131 -13.16 -6.29 5.34
N SER A 132 -12.19 -6.79 6.10
CA SER A 132 -10.83 -6.25 6.10
C SER A 132 -10.16 -6.46 4.73
N VAL A 133 -9.62 -5.40 4.17
CA VAL A 133 -8.82 -5.41 2.94
C VAL A 133 -7.35 -5.48 3.34
N LYS A 134 -6.60 -6.46 2.79
CA LYS A 134 -5.19 -6.66 3.13
C LYS A 134 -4.23 -5.69 2.45
N LYS A 135 -4.62 -5.13 1.30
CA LYS A 135 -3.77 -4.26 0.47
C LYS A 135 -4.54 -3.10 -0.13
N ILE A 136 -3.96 -1.92 -0.10
CA ILE A 136 -4.47 -0.69 -0.72
C ILE A 136 -3.42 -0.24 -1.74
N ASP A 137 -3.71 -0.35 -3.03
CA ASP A 137 -2.74 0.03 -4.08
C ASP A 137 -1.35 -0.61 -3.91
N GLY A 138 -1.32 -1.89 -3.50
CA GLY A 138 -0.08 -2.61 -3.20
C GLY A 138 0.50 -2.37 -1.80
N ILE A 139 0.01 -1.37 -1.05
CA ILE A 139 0.42 -1.10 0.33
C ILE A 139 -0.28 -2.08 1.27
N GLU A 140 0.48 -2.79 2.09
CA GLU A 140 -0.08 -3.68 3.11
C GLU A 140 -0.71 -2.90 4.27
N THR A 141 -1.93 -3.28 4.62
CA THR A 141 -2.68 -2.71 5.76
C THR A 141 -2.18 -3.27 7.09
N GLY A 142 -2.35 -2.52 8.17
CA GLY A 142 -1.89 -2.89 9.51
C GLY A 142 -0.40 -2.65 9.76
N ILE A 143 0.38 -2.33 8.71
CA ILE A 143 1.81 -2.08 8.83
C ILE A 143 2.08 -0.58 9.06
N ALA A 144 2.77 -0.30 10.17
CA ALA A 144 3.21 1.03 10.55
C ALA A 144 4.59 1.34 9.95
N ILE A 145 4.68 2.40 9.12
CA ILE A 145 5.92 2.92 8.52
C ILE A 145 5.86 4.44 8.46
N GLU A 146 6.99 5.11 8.32
CA GLU A 146 7.02 6.55 8.04
C GLU A 146 6.32 6.83 6.70
N ARG A 147 5.44 7.83 6.68
CA ARG A 147 4.75 8.27 5.45
C ARG A 147 4.67 9.79 5.43
N ASN A 148 4.99 10.38 4.29
CA ASN A 148 4.81 11.82 4.10
C ASN A 148 3.37 12.14 3.64
N LEU A 149 3.02 13.43 3.68
CA LEU A 149 1.68 13.92 3.34
C LEU A 149 1.26 13.58 1.89
N PHE A 150 2.22 13.55 0.96
CA PHE A 150 1.96 13.26 -0.44
C PHE A 150 1.61 11.78 -0.68
N GLU A 151 2.31 10.86 -0.02
CA GLU A 151 1.98 9.43 -0.03
C GLU A 151 0.59 9.18 0.54
N ILE A 152 0.28 9.83 1.67
CA ILE A 152 -1.05 9.73 2.29
C ILE A 152 -2.12 10.28 1.36
N ASN A 153 -1.90 11.44 0.72
CA ASN A 153 -2.85 11.98 -0.25
C ASN A 153 -3.12 11.00 -1.40
N LYS A 154 -2.07 10.38 -1.95
CA LYS A 154 -2.22 9.37 -3.01
C LYS A 154 -3.06 8.18 -2.56
N THR A 155 -2.81 7.65 -1.36
CA THR A 155 -3.61 6.54 -0.81
C THR A 155 -5.08 6.93 -0.63
N VAL A 156 -5.32 8.11 -0.04
CA VAL A 156 -6.69 8.62 0.18
C VAL A 156 -7.43 8.83 -1.14
N GLU A 157 -6.77 9.43 -2.14
CA GLU A 157 -7.35 9.60 -3.48
C GLU A 157 -7.61 8.27 -4.19
N PHE A 158 -6.68 7.31 -4.08
CA PHE A 158 -6.88 5.96 -4.61
C PHE A 158 -8.15 5.34 -4.00
N VAL A 159 -8.29 5.37 -2.67
CA VAL A 159 -9.45 4.77 -2.00
C VAL A 159 -10.76 5.44 -2.44
N SER A 160 -10.75 6.76 -2.60
CA SER A 160 -11.91 7.51 -3.10
C SER A 160 -12.31 7.05 -4.50
N LYS A 161 -11.35 6.95 -5.42
CA LYS A 161 -11.57 6.64 -6.84
C LYS A 161 -11.78 5.16 -7.12
N ALA A 162 -11.26 4.27 -6.27
CA ALA A 162 -11.35 2.83 -6.45
C ALA A 162 -12.83 2.40 -6.52
N LYS A 163 -13.17 1.62 -7.53
CA LYS A 163 -14.47 0.95 -7.60
C LYS A 163 -14.48 -0.25 -6.68
N LEU A 164 -15.67 -0.68 -6.29
CA LEU A 164 -15.84 -1.93 -5.56
C LEU A 164 -16.11 -3.07 -6.54
N CYS A 165 -15.44 -4.20 -6.34
CA CYS A 165 -15.79 -5.40 -7.07
C CYS A 165 -17.23 -5.81 -6.68
N PRO A 166 -18.16 -5.99 -7.62
CA PRO A 166 -19.52 -6.42 -7.30
C PRO A 166 -19.60 -7.92 -6.99
N GLY A 167 -18.53 -8.68 -7.25
CA GLY A 167 -18.60 -10.14 -7.31
C GLY A 167 -19.18 -10.59 -8.66
N GLN A 168 -19.57 -11.86 -8.75
CA GLN A 168 -20.18 -12.42 -9.95
C GLN A 168 -21.69 -12.49 -9.75
N ILE A 169 -22.41 -11.58 -10.41
CA ILE A 169 -23.88 -11.51 -10.38
C ILE A 169 -24.47 -12.86 -10.82
N THR A 170 -25.49 -13.31 -10.11
CA THR A 170 -26.11 -14.62 -10.30
C THR A 170 -27.23 -14.65 -11.33
N LYS A 171 -27.56 -13.50 -11.94
CA LYS A 171 -28.40 -13.44 -13.14
C LYS A 171 -27.82 -14.37 -14.21
N ASP A 172 -28.67 -15.23 -14.77
CA ASP A 172 -28.33 -16.33 -15.70
C ASP A 172 -27.63 -17.55 -15.05
N PHE A 173 -27.51 -17.59 -13.72
CA PHE A 173 -26.98 -18.72 -12.94
C PHE A 173 -27.92 -19.18 -11.82
N GLU A 174 -29.23 -18.91 -11.95
CA GLU A 174 -30.24 -19.17 -10.92
C GLU A 174 -30.30 -20.66 -10.54
N GLN A 175 -30.12 -21.55 -11.52
CA GLN A 175 -30.05 -23.00 -11.26
C GLN A 175 -28.82 -23.36 -10.42
N VAL A 176 -27.68 -22.68 -10.61
CA VAL A 176 -26.47 -22.91 -9.81
C VAL A 176 -26.73 -22.49 -8.37
N VAL A 177 -27.36 -21.33 -8.15
CA VAL A 177 -27.77 -20.87 -6.81
C VAL A 177 -28.71 -21.86 -6.15
N LYS A 178 -29.76 -22.33 -6.86
CA LYS A 178 -30.71 -23.32 -6.33
C LYS A 178 -30.04 -24.63 -5.89
N LEU A 179 -29.07 -25.12 -6.65
CA LEU A 179 -28.43 -26.41 -6.40
C LEU A 179 -27.27 -26.34 -5.40
N ARG A 180 -26.55 -25.22 -5.33
CA ARG A 180 -25.35 -25.07 -4.49
C ARG A 180 -25.59 -24.25 -3.22
N GLY A 181 -26.70 -23.52 -3.15
CA GLY A 181 -27.06 -22.72 -2.00
C GLY A 181 -26.12 -21.53 -1.81
N ILE A 182 -25.66 -21.32 -0.57
CA ILE A 182 -24.89 -20.13 -0.19
C ILE A 182 -23.40 -20.27 -0.50
N ASN A 183 -22.84 -21.49 -0.48
CA ASN A 183 -21.40 -21.70 -0.57
C ASN A 183 -21.01 -22.54 -1.78
N LEU A 184 -20.00 -22.08 -2.51
CA LEU A 184 -19.30 -22.89 -3.50
C LEU A 184 -18.04 -23.45 -2.87
N VAL A 185 -17.88 -24.77 -2.95
CA VAL A 185 -16.78 -25.51 -2.34
C VAL A 185 -15.90 -26.17 -3.40
N ASN A 186 -14.60 -26.30 -3.08
CA ASN A 186 -13.63 -26.96 -3.93
C ASN A 186 -13.95 -28.45 -4.08
N ASN A 187 -13.76 -28.99 -5.28
CA ASN A 187 -13.89 -30.44 -5.49
C ASN A 187 -12.77 -31.21 -4.80
N GLN A 188 -11.56 -30.66 -4.79
CA GLN A 188 -10.44 -31.24 -4.07
C GLN A 188 -10.61 -30.95 -2.58
N LYS A 189 -10.29 -31.97 -1.77
CA LYS A 189 -10.29 -31.85 -0.32
C LYS A 189 -8.91 -31.43 0.16
N ASN A 190 -8.86 -30.67 1.24
CA ASN A 190 -7.61 -30.32 1.89
C ASN A 190 -7.01 -31.51 2.67
N SER A 191 -5.88 -31.30 3.35
CA SER A 191 -5.20 -32.32 4.16
C SER A 191 -6.08 -32.96 5.23
N ASN A 192 -7.14 -32.26 5.64
CA ASN A 192 -8.09 -32.71 6.65
C ASN A 192 -9.33 -33.39 6.04
N ASN A 193 -9.30 -33.71 4.74
CA ASN A 193 -10.39 -34.35 4.01
C ASN A 193 -11.69 -33.50 3.98
N ILE A 194 -11.55 -32.16 4.02
CA ILE A 194 -12.66 -31.20 4.00
C ILE A 194 -12.67 -30.44 2.67
N HIS A 195 -13.87 -30.23 2.11
CA HIS A 195 -14.08 -29.34 0.97
C HIS A 195 -14.08 -27.88 1.42
N GLU A 196 -13.13 -27.09 0.93
CA GLU A 196 -13.00 -25.69 1.32
C GLU A 196 -13.93 -24.79 0.52
N VAL A 197 -14.59 -23.85 1.19
CA VAL A 197 -15.39 -22.80 0.55
C VAL A 197 -14.45 -21.85 -0.18
N PHE A 198 -14.69 -21.63 -1.48
CA PHE A 198 -13.91 -20.66 -2.27
C PHE A 198 -14.74 -19.44 -2.69
N ALA A 199 -16.07 -19.51 -2.61
CA ALA A 199 -16.96 -18.38 -2.82
C ALA A 199 -18.25 -18.50 -2.02
N THR A 200 -18.80 -17.34 -1.62
CA THR A 200 -20.03 -17.23 -0.83
C THR A 200 -21.01 -16.29 -1.52
N LEU A 201 -22.29 -16.64 -1.47
CA LEU A 201 -23.39 -15.85 -2.00
C LEU A 201 -23.66 -14.66 -1.07
N GLU A 202 -23.69 -13.47 -1.64
CA GLU A 202 -24.00 -12.22 -0.96
C GLU A 202 -25.31 -11.64 -1.51
N ASN A 203 -26.01 -10.88 -0.67
CA ASN A 203 -27.26 -10.19 -1.02
C ASN A 203 -28.33 -11.12 -1.62
N GLN A 204 -28.50 -12.31 -1.03
CA GLN A 204 -29.44 -13.31 -1.53
C GLN A 204 -30.85 -12.73 -1.67
N GLY A 205 -31.47 -12.97 -2.82
CA GLY A 205 -32.80 -12.46 -3.17
C GLY A 205 -32.86 -10.98 -3.55
N GLN A 206 -31.73 -10.26 -3.58
CA GLN A 206 -31.67 -8.87 -4.02
C GLN A 206 -31.20 -8.73 -5.47
N SER A 207 -31.40 -7.56 -6.08
CA SER A 207 -31.00 -7.30 -7.48
C SER A 207 -29.49 -7.33 -7.72
N ASN A 208 -28.70 -7.22 -6.65
CA ASN A 208 -27.24 -7.34 -6.62
C ASN A 208 -26.77 -8.66 -5.97
N GLU A 209 -27.60 -9.70 -6.00
CA GLU A 209 -27.20 -11.05 -5.60
C GLU A 209 -25.99 -11.49 -6.43
N ALA A 210 -24.91 -11.87 -5.73
CA ALA A 210 -23.65 -12.21 -6.35
C ALA A 210 -22.90 -13.26 -5.54
N TYR A 211 -22.26 -14.20 -6.22
CA TYR A 211 -21.20 -14.98 -5.59
C TYR A 211 -19.91 -14.15 -5.55
N ARG A 212 -19.30 -14.05 -4.38
CA ARG A 212 -17.98 -13.43 -4.20
C ARG A 212 -16.97 -14.46 -3.74
N ARG A 213 -15.80 -14.48 -4.36
CA ARG A 213 -14.70 -15.32 -3.89
C ARG A 213 -14.12 -14.82 -2.57
N ILE A 214 -13.62 -15.75 -1.76
CA ILE A 214 -12.95 -15.43 -0.49
C ILE A 214 -11.67 -14.61 -0.68
N ASP A 215 -11.02 -14.74 -1.85
CA ASP A 215 -9.80 -14.04 -2.26
C ASP A 215 -10.10 -12.90 -3.26
N CYS A 216 -11.31 -12.34 -3.21
CA CYS A 216 -11.71 -11.23 -4.05
C CYS A 216 -10.91 -9.96 -3.74
N ASP A 217 -10.28 -9.35 -4.75
CA ASP A 217 -9.81 -7.97 -4.64
C ASP A 217 -11.03 -7.04 -4.57
N LEU A 218 -11.30 -6.51 -3.38
CA LEU A 218 -12.49 -5.69 -3.14
C LEU A 218 -12.38 -4.30 -3.77
N LEU A 219 -11.19 -3.72 -3.79
CA LEU A 219 -10.89 -2.43 -4.43
C LEU A 219 -10.29 -2.65 -5.83
N ILE A 220 -10.90 -2.05 -6.85
CA ILE A 220 -10.46 -2.19 -8.25
C ILE A 220 -10.42 -0.82 -8.96
N ASN A 221 -9.39 -0.57 -9.78
CA ASN A 221 -9.17 0.75 -10.39
C ASN A 221 -9.83 0.95 -11.76
N LYS A 222 -9.88 -0.09 -12.60
CA LYS A 222 -10.23 0.07 -14.03
C LYS A 222 -11.33 -0.89 -14.49
N ILE A 223 -11.20 -2.16 -14.14
CA ILE A 223 -12.14 -3.20 -14.53
C ILE A 223 -13.38 -3.11 -13.63
N ASN A 224 -14.54 -3.53 -14.10
CA ASN A 224 -15.77 -3.58 -13.29
C ASN A 224 -15.82 -4.80 -12.35
N ILE A 225 -14.90 -5.75 -12.48
CA ILE A 225 -14.81 -6.97 -11.67
C ILE A 225 -13.34 -7.36 -11.49
N CYS A 226 -12.96 -7.92 -10.34
CA CYS A 226 -11.58 -8.38 -10.12
C CYS A 226 -11.28 -9.68 -10.88
N GLN A 227 -10.00 -9.98 -11.10
CA GLN A 227 -9.58 -11.17 -11.86
C GLN A 227 -10.09 -12.48 -11.24
N ASN A 228 -10.10 -12.57 -9.91
CA ASN A 228 -10.58 -13.76 -9.22
C ASN A 228 -12.09 -13.98 -9.43
N CYS A 229 -12.89 -12.92 -9.29
CA CYS A 229 -14.34 -13.00 -9.58
C CYS A 229 -14.62 -13.17 -11.09
N GLN A 230 -13.74 -12.71 -11.98
CA GLN A 230 -13.84 -13.00 -13.40
C GLN A 230 -13.67 -14.50 -13.69
N LYS A 231 -12.69 -15.16 -13.05
CA LYS A 231 -12.50 -16.63 -13.14
C LYS A 231 -13.66 -17.42 -12.53
N LEU A 232 -14.35 -16.84 -11.54
CA LEU A 232 -15.55 -17.45 -10.95
C LEU A 232 -16.67 -17.60 -11.98
N LYS A 233 -16.83 -16.66 -12.93
CA LYS A 233 -17.81 -16.78 -14.03
C LYS A 233 -17.65 -18.06 -14.84
N ASP A 234 -16.41 -18.43 -15.17
CA ASP A 234 -16.14 -19.66 -15.92
C ASP A 234 -16.53 -20.90 -15.12
N THR A 235 -16.31 -20.85 -13.81
CA THR A 235 -16.70 -21.92 -12.88
C THR A 235 -18.22 -22.06 -12.81
N LEU A 236 -18.95 -20.95 -12.67
CA LEU A 236 -20.42 -20.95 -12.70
C LEU A 236 -20.96 -21.49 -14.03
N THR A 237 -20.36 -21.09 -15.15
CA THR A 237 -20.70 -21.60 -16.49
C THR A 237 -20.51 -23.11 -16.58
N LYS A 238 -19.38 -23.63 -16.10
CA LYS A 238 -19.13 -25.08 -16.06
C LYS A 238 -20.15 -25.82 -15.20
N ILE A 239 -20.52 -25.28 -14.04
CA ILE A 239 -21.54 -25.89 -13.17
C ILE A 239 -22.89 -25.89 -13.86
N ARG A 240 -23.30 -24.76 -14.44
CA ARG A 240 -24.55 -24.64 -15.21
C ARG A 240 -24.62 -25.67 -16.34
N ASN A 241 -23.56 -25.77 -17.15
CA ASN A 241 -23.54 -26.68 -18.30
C ASN A 241 -23.60 -28.15 -17.89
N ARG A 242 -22.87 -28.54 -16.83
CA ARG A 242 -22.94 -29.91 -16.28
C ARG A 242 -24.35 -30.29 -15.84
N ASN A 243 -25.05 -29.34 -15.22
CA ASN A 243 -26.42 -29.56 -14.78
C ASN A 243 -27.36 -29.71 -16.00
N LEU A 244 -27.20 -28.89 -17.04
CA LEU A 244 -27.99 -29.03 -18.27
C LEU A 244 -27.78 -30.39 -18.96
N THR A 245 -26.54 -30.87 -19.04
CA THR A 245 -26.23 -32.19 -19.62
C THR A 245 -26.71 -33.35 -18.74
N GLY A 246 -26.68 -33.19 -17.41
CA GLY A 246 -27.18 -34.19 -16.47
C GLY A 246 -28.70 -34.35 -16.54
N THR A 247 -29.43 -33.25 -16.69
CA THR A 247 -30.88 -33.24 -16.87
C THR A 247 -31.30 -33.88 -18.19
N LEU A 248 -30.55 -33.67 -19.29
CA LEU A 248 -30.82 -34.31 -20.59
C LEU A 248 -30.58 -35.83 -20.56
N SER A 249 -29.68 -36.32 -19.71
CA SER A 249 -29.39 -37.75 -19.58
C SER A 249 -30.39 -38.50 -18.69
N THR A 250 -31.27 -37.81 -17.97
CA THR A 250 -32.30 -38.43 -17.11
C THR A 250 -33.68 -38.49 -17.76
N THR A 251 -33.83 -37.96 -18.99
CA THR A 251 -35.07 -37.94 -19.77
C THR A 251 -35.08 -38.89 -20.98
N LEU A 252 -34.12 -39.81 -21.07
CA LEU A 252 -34.07 -40.94 -22.01
C LEU A 252 -34.23 -42.26 -21.24
#